data_AF-C1IFF4-F1
#
_entry.id   AF-C1IFF4-F1
#
_cell.length_a   1.000
_cell.length_b   1.000
_cell.length_c   1.000
_cell.angle_alpha   90.00
_cell.angle_beta   90.00
_cell.angle_gamma   90.00
#
_symmetry.space_group_name_H-M   'P 1'
#
loop_
_entity.id
_entity.type
_entity.pdbx_description
1 polymer ?
#
loop_
_entity_poly.entity_id
_entity_poly.type
_entity_poly.pdbx_seq_one_letter_code
_entity_poly.pdbx_strand_id
1 'polypeptide(L)'
;VVYFHGGGWVIANLNTYDASVRALTNAAQAVVVSVAYRQAPEHPFPGPVEDGYAATQWVMAHAADINGDPKRVVYFHGDSAGGNL
;
A
#
# COMPACT_ATOMS: atom_id res chain seq x y z
N VAL A 1 -7.57 -4.05 0.46
CA VAL A 1 -7.12 -2.64 0.52
C VAL A 1 -5.66 -2.61 0.19
N VAL A 2 -5.22 -1.77 -0.75
CA VAL A 2 -3.79 -1.52 -0.98
C VAL A 2 -3.44 -0.25 -0.23
N TYR A 3 -2.44 -0.33 0.65
CA TYR A 3 -2.05 0.76 1.54
C TYR A 3 -0.65 1.26 1.19
N PHE A 4 -0.53 2.57 0.97
CA PHE A 4 0.73 3.28 0.72
C PHE A 4 1.07 4.16 1.91
N HIS A 5 2.17 3.88 2.59
CA HIS A 5 2.57 4.66 3.76
C HIS A 5 3.01 6.09 3.36
N GLY A 6 2.99 7.02 4.32
CA GLY A 6 3.49 8.38 4.13
C GLY A 6 5.01 8.48 4.31
N GLY A 7 5.52 9.72 4.44
CA GLY A 7 6.95 9.96 4.70
C GLY A 7 7.69 10.64 3.55
N GLY A 8 7.01 11.46 2.76
CA GLY A 8 7.65 12.29 1.73
C GLY A 8 8.45 11.50 0.69
N TRP A 9 8.07 10.24 0.45
CA TRP A 9 8.79 9.26 -0.39
C TRP A 9 10.23 8.95 0.05
N VAL A 10 10.69 9.43 1.21
CA VAL A 10 12.09 9.35 1.67
C VAL A 10 12.24 8.65 3.02
N ILE A 11 11.23 8.73 3.88
CA ILE A 11 11.27 8.20 5.23
C ILE A 11 10.07 7.30 5.52
N ALA A 12 10.08 6.71 6.73
CA ALA A 12 9.11 5.72 7.21
C ALA A 12 9.16 4.40 6.44
N ASN A 13 8.50 3.38 6.99
CA ASN A 13 8.43 2.05 6.39
C ASN A 13 7.24 1.28 6.99
N LEU A 14 7.15 -0.01 6.68
CA LEU A 14 6.13 -0.92 7.20
C LEU A 14 6.02 -0.86 8.73
N ASN A 15 7.14 -0.83 9.47
CA ASN A 15 7.12 -0.82 10.93
C ASN A 15 6.58 0.50 11.49
N THR A 16 6.87 1.63 10.83
CA THR A 16 6.35 2.94 11.25
C THR A 16 4.81 3.01 11.17
N TYR A 17 4.22 2.31 10.20
CA TYR A 17 2.77 2.34 9.94
C TYR A 17 2.03 1.05 10.32
N ASP A 18 2.71 0.04 10.89
CA ASP A 18 2.12 -1.28 11.22
C ASP A 18 0.88 -1.14 12.11
N ALA A 19 0.93 -0.28 13.13
CA ALA A 19 -0.21 -0.03 14.01
C ALA A 19 -1.43 0.53 13.25
N SER A 20 -1.23 1.49 12.34
CA SER A 20 -2.30 2.08 11.52
C SER A 20 -2.89 1.06 10.55
N VAL A 21 -2.05 0.25 9.90
CA VAL A 21 -2.48 -0.80 8.98
C VAL A 21 -3.27 -1.89 9.70
N ARG A 22 -2.84 -2.30 10.90
CA ARG A 22 -3.59 -3.25 11.74
C ARG A 22 -4.93 -2.67 12.19
N ALA A 23 -4.96 -1.41 12.61
CA ALA A 23 -6.20 -0.73 12.99
C ALA A 23 -7.18 -0.70 11.80
N LEU A 24 -6.70 -0.36 10.60
CA LEU A 24 -7.49 -0.37 9.38
C LEU A 24 -7.99 -1.76 9.02
N THR A 25 -7.14 -2.79 9.11
CA THR A 25 -7.50 -4.20 8.89
C THR A 25 -8.67 -4.60 9.78
N ASN A 26 -8.58 -4.29 11.07
CA ASN A 26 -9.60 -4.61 12.06
C ASN A 26 -10.89 -3.80 11.86
N ALA A 27 -10.80 -2.52 11.51
CA ALA A 27 -11.97 -1.66 11.31
C ALA A 27 -12.73 -2.01 10.02
N ALA A 28 -12.00 -2.26 8.92
CA ALA A 28 -12.58 -2.54 7.61
C ALA A 28 -12.98 -4.01 7.42
N GLN A 29 -12.54 -4.91 8.31
CA GLN A 29 -12.72 -6.36 8.17
C GLN A 29 -12.26 -6.85 6.78
N ALA A 30 -11.08 -6.38 6.36
CA ALA A 30 -10.55 -6.59 5.03
C ALA A 30 -9.05 -6.88 5.07
N VAL A 31 -8.59 -7.68 4.11
CA VAL A 31 -7.15 -7.86 3.87
C VAL A 31 -6.54 -6.52 3.43
N VAL A 32 -5.48 -6.10 4.13
CA VAL A 32 -4.71 -4.89 3.79
C VAL A 32 -3.31 -5.30 3.36
N VAL A 33 -2.94 -4.89 2.15
CA VAL A 33 -1.59 -5.08 1.59
C VAL A 33 -0.84 -3.77 1.76
N SER A 34 0.06 -3.71 2.74
CA SER A 34 0.93 -2.55 2.98
C SER A 34 2.16 -2.64 2.08
N VAL A 35 2.33 -1.66 1.19
CA VAL A 35 3.34 -1.70 0.13
C VAL A 35 4.63 -1.05 0.60
N ALA A 36 5.70 -1.84 0.65
CA ALA A 36 7.07 -1.36 0.88
C ALA A 36 7.70 -0.89 -0.43
N TYR A 37 7.22 0.24 -0.95
CA TYR A 37 7.72 0.82 -2.19
C TYR A 37 9.15 1.38 -2.02
N ARG A 38 9.92 1.42 -3.10
CA ARG A 38 11.26 2.03 -3.15
C ARG A 38 11.20 3.53 -2.82
N GLN A 39 12.21 4.03 -2.10
CA GLN A 39 12.23 5.40 -1.59
C GLN A 39 13.31 6.26 -2.24
N ALA A 40 13.05 7.56 -2.31
CA ALA A 40 14.02 8.57 -2.68
C ALA A 40 14.99 8.85 -1.51
N PRO A 41 16.20 9.40 -1.77
CA PRO A 41 16.74 9.79 -3.08
C PRO A 41 17.28 8.63 -3.94
N GLU A 42 17.43 7.42 -3.40
CA GLU A 42 17.98 6.26 -4.11
C GLU A 42 17.10 5.85 -5.30
N HIS A 43 15.78 6.01 -5.13
CA HIS A 43 14.77 5.77 -6.15
C HIS A 43 13.80 6.97 -6.21
N PRO A 44 14.17 8.05 -6.91
CA PRO A 44 13.29 9.20 -7.08
C PRO A 44 12.10 8.83 -8.00
N PHE A 45 11.20 9.79 -8.22
CA PHE A 45 10.15 9.65 -9.23
C PHE A 45 10.74 9.16 -10.57
N PRO A 46 10.15 8.13 -11.22
CA PRO A 46 8.85 7.52 -10.93
C PRO A 46 8.87 6.27 -10.03
N GLY A 47 10.00 5.91 -9.41
CA GLY A 47 10.19 4.63 -8.69
C GLY A 47 9.07 4.26 -7.70
N PRO A 48 8.72 5.12 -6.73
CA PRO A 48 7.63 4.83 -5.78
C PRO A 48 6.27 4.59 -6.46
N VAL A 49 5.98 5.30 -7.56
CA VAL A 49 4.71 5.20 -8.30
C VAL A 49 4.63 3.89 -9.06
N GLU A 50 5.73 3.48 -9.71
CA GLU A 50 5.81 2.21 -10.43
C GLU A 50 5.59 1.02 -9.48
N ASP A 51 6.20 1.07 -8.29
CA ASP A 51 6.02 0.02 -7.29
C ASP A 51 4.58 -0.01 -6.75
N GLY A 52 3.98 1.16 -6.52
CA GLY A 52 2.60 1.24 -6.09
C GLY A 52 1.63 0.66 -7.13
N TYR A 53 1.86 0.97 -8.41
CA TYR A 53 1.08 0.43 -9.51
C TYR A 53 1.29 -1.09 -9.67
N ALA A 54 2.53 -1.56 -9.64
CA ALA A 54 2.85 -2.98 -9.74
C ALA A 54 2.23 -3.79 -8.58
N ALA A 55 2.30 -3.29 -7.35
CA ALA A 55 1.65 -3.91 -6.20
C ALA A 55 0.12 -3.96 -6.37
N THR A 56 -0.48 -2.90 -6.90
CA THR A 56 -1.92 -2.86 -7.20
C THR A 56 -2.31 -3.93 -8.21
N GLN A 57 -1.58 -4.01 -9.33
CA GLN A 57 -1.83 -5.03 -10.35
C GLN A 57 -1.69 -6.44 -9.78
N TRP A 58 -0.65 -6.68 -8.97
CA TRP A 58 -0.44 -7.96 -8.31
C TRP A 58 -1.62 -8.32 -7.40
N VAL A 59 -2.08 -7.39 -6.55
CA VAL A 59 -3.23 -7.62 -5.67
C VAL A 59 -4.51 -7.90 -6.45
N MET A 60 -4.76 -7.19 -7.54
CA MET A 60 -5.93 -7.45 -8.40
C MET A 60 -5.90 -8.85 -9.02
N ALA A 61 -4.71 -9.32 -9.42
CA ALA A 61 -4.55 -10.65 -10.02
C ALA A 61 -4.57 -11.80 -8.98
N HIS A 62 -4.13 -11.54 -7.75
CA HIS A 62 -3.91 -12.58 -6.72
C HIS A 62 -4.80 -12.40 -5.48
N ALA A 63 -5.88 -11.62 -5.57
CA ALA A 63 -6.75 -11.33 -4.43
C ALA A 63 -7.26 -12.61 -3.74
N ALA A 64 -7.66 -13.61 -4.53
CA ALA A 64 -8.14 -14.89 -3.99
C ALA A 64 -7.05 -15.66 -3.22
N ASP A 65 -5.79 -15.56 -3.65
CA ASP A 65 -4.66 -16.27 -3.04
C ASP A 65 -4.31 -15.74 -1.65
N ILE A 66 -4.68 -14.48 -1.37
CA ILE A 66 -4.49 -13.82 -0.07
C ILE A 66 -5.77 -13.76 0.77
N ASN A 67 -6.76 -14.61 0.46
CA ASN A 67 -8.09 -14.63 1.10
C ASN A 67 -8.87 -13.31 0.95
N GLY A 68 -8.57 -12.53 -0.09
CA GLY A 68 -9.35 -11.37 -0.52
C GLY A 68 -10.48 -11.75 -1.47
N ASP A 69 -11.43 -10.84 -1.65
CA ASP A 69 -12.52 -11.00 -2.62
C ASP A 69 -12.16 -10.27 -3.93
N PRO A 70 -11.91 -10.99 -5.04
CA PRO A 70 -11.56 -10.36 -6.33
C PRO A 70 -12.71 -9.57 -6.95
N LYS A 71 -13.95 -9.74 -6.48
CA LYS A 71 -15.14 -9.00 -6.96
C LYS A 71 -15.38 -7.71 -6.17
N ARG A 72 -14.68 -7.51 -5.05
CA ARG A 72 -14.72 -6.23 -4.31
C ARG A 72 -13.71 -5.27 -4.89
N VAL A 73 -14.12 -4.01 -5.02
CA VAL A 73 -13.27 -2.91 -5.51
C VAL A 73 -12.00 -2.82 -4.64
N VAL A 74 -10.83 -2.70 -5.28
CA VAL A 74 -9.59 -2.41 -4.57
C VAL A 74 -9.69 -1.00 -3.99
N TYR A 75 -9.84 -0.91 -2.68
CA TYR A 75 -9.75 0.36 -1.96
C TYR A 75 -8.29 0.76 -1.80
N PHE A 76 -7.97 1.99 -2.18
CA PHE A 76 -6.68 2.62 -1.97
C PHE A 76 -6.73 3.46 -0.70
N HIS A 77 -5.67 3.39 0.08
CA HIS A 77 -5.50 4.25 1.24
C HIS A 77 -4.05 4.67 1.33
N GLY A 78 -3.81 5.94 1.61
CA GLY A 78 -2.48 6.43 1.87
C GLY A 78 -2.48 7.73 2.65
N ASP A 79 -1.42 7.91 3.42
CA ASP A 79 -1.24 9.07 4.29
C ASP A 79 -0.19 10.01 3.70
N SER A 80 -0.49 11.32 3.61
CA SER A 80 0.46 12.33 3.10
C SER A 80 1.01 11.97 1.70
N ALA A 81 2.32 11.77 1.56
CA ALA A 81 2.97 11.31 0.33
C ALA A 81 2.40 9.97 -0.20
N GLY A 82 1.96 9.08 0.69
CA GLY A 82 1.30 7.84 0.32
C GLY A 82 -0.10 8.06 -0.26
N GLY A 83 -0.79 9.15 0.13
CA GLY A 83 -2.07 9.54 -0.48
C GLY A 83 -1.92 10.19 -1.85
N ASN A 84 -0.70 10.59 -2.23
CA ASN A 84 -0.39 11.01 -3.59
C ASN A 84 -0.09 9.83 -4.54
N LEU A 85 0.39 8.70 -4.00
CA LEU A 85 0.60 7.45 -4.73
C LEU A 85 -0.74 6.75 -5.02
#